data_AF-A0A524DVM8-F1
#
_entry.id   AF-A0A524DVM8-F1
#
_cell.length_a   1.000
_cell.length_b   1.000
_cell.length_c   1.000
_cell.angle_alpha   90.00
_cell.angle_beta   90.00
_cell.angle_gamma   90.00
#
_symmetry.space_group_name_H-M   'P 1'
#
loop_
_entity.id
_entity.type
_entity.pdbx_description
1 polymer ?
#
loop_
_entity_poly.entity_id
_entity_poly.type
_entity_poly.pdbx_seq_one_letter_code
_entity_poly.pdbx_strand_id
1 'polypeptide(L)'
;MIDNEKKLWDKLRKFYLFKMEQRVEKEKKKLDFYAENIGGKFVKKKGYTQKGSIHRIVESFYSPFWISPHFLNFTYGINRVMTFYTKLIKIKTPEDLVSYQNALYYDTSLLFLINALENYLISTFRFLAKGINISFMNKNHLHRFIKEFNIEKKFFKRLEKFNTLEFPFSELTPERMDIQQKKKCNIAFKLLGINLPELNRKIWEKIFTNESHGYIQRRHKIIHSSYIPEIKNINDIKVKDEITYIERAILDIVEFVHNIEWIRLWLRPDPMEISWVEGVLSESFDHSNFQDFKKIIIKAIEEQKKEASQK
;
A
#
# COMPACT_ATOMS: atom_id res chain seq x y z
N MET A 1 -17.47 24.01 -1.72
CA MET A 1 -16.38 23.35 -2.48
C MET A 1 -15.15 22.98 -1.63
N ILE A 2 -14.72 23.80 -0.64
CA ILE A 2 -13.86 23.32 0.48
C ILE A 2 -14.46 22.06 1.13
N ASP A 3 -15.79 21.98 1.09
CA ASP A 3 -16.59 20.85 1.53
C ASP A 3 -16.31 19.52 0.80
N ASN A 4 -15.96 19.49 -0.50
CA ASN A 4 -15.73 18.21 -1.21
C ASN A 4 -14.39 17.57 -0.81
N GLU A 5 -13.30 18.36 -0.78
CA GLU A 5 -12.01 17.88 -0.26
C GLU A 5 -12.14 17.43 1.19
N LYS A 6 -12.81 18.23 2.04
CA LYS A 6 -13.04 17.88 3.44
C LYS A 6 -13.85 16.58 3.56
N LYS A 7 -14.95 16.44 2.84
CA LYS A 7 -15.78 15.23 2.79
C LYS A 7 -14.99 14.00 2.36
N LEU A 8 -14.12 14.13 1.37
CA LEU A 8 -13.28 13.02 0.94
C LEU A 8 -12.27 12.64 2.04
N TRP A 9 -11.59 13.61 2.65
CA TRP A 9 -10.71 13.35 3.80
C TRP A 9 -11.45 12.71 4.97
N ASP A 10 -12.67 13.15 5.29
CA ASP A 10 -13.49 12.58 6.36
C ASP A 10 -13.84 11.11 6.09
N LYS A 11 -14.07 10.74 4.82
CA LYS A 11 -14.23 9.32 4.42
C LYS A 11 -12.91 8.57 4.56
N LEU A 12 -11.79 9.17 4.13
CA LEU A 12 -10.45 8.56 4.20
C LEU A 12 -9.96 8.31 5.62
N ARG A 13 -10.41 9.12 6.60
CA ARG A 13 -10.11 8.90 8.03
C ARG A 13 -10.59 7.55 8.55
N LYS A 14 -11.67 7.00 7.98
CA LYS A 14 -12.16 5.64 8.33
C LYS A 14 -11.14 4.56 7.97
N PHE A 15 -10.32 4.83 6.97
CA PHE A 15 -9.22 3.97 6.53
C PHE A 15 -7.87 4.46 7.05
N TYR A 16 -7.88 5.28 8.11
CA TYR A 16 -6.68 5.74 8.77
C TYR A 16 -5.76 6.64 7.92
N LEU A 17 -6.29 7.23 6.86
CA LEU A 17 -5.55 8.17 6.03
C LEU A 17 -5.83 9.60 6.50
N PHE A 18 -4.75 10.33 6.75
CA PHE A 18 -4.79 11.72 7.17
C PHE A 18 -4.02 12.61 6.21
N LYS A 19 -4.45 13.86 6.14
CA LYS A 19 -3.75 14.91 5.42
C LYS A 19 -2.41 15.13 6.11
N MET A 20 -1.32 14.86 5.41
CA MET A 20 0.03 15.08 5.92
C MET A 20 0.34 16.58 5.81
N GLU A 21 0.37 17.25 6.95
CA GLU A 21 0.96 18.59 7.02
C GLU A 21 2.49 18.48 6.90
N GLN A 22 3.16 19.53 6.41
CA GLN A 22 4.62 19.58 6.20
C GLN A 22 5.46 19.17 7.43
N ARG A 23 4.87 19.10 8.63
CA ARG A 23 5.50 18.57 9.85
C ARG A 23 5.83 17.07 9.77
N VAL A 24 5.03 16.25 9.07
CA VAL A 24 5.22 14.79 8.98
C VAL A 24 6.43 14.43 8.08
N GLU A 25 6.77 15.27 7.10
CA GLU A 25 7.91 15.03 6.21
C GLU A 25 9.27 15.17 6.92
N LYS A 26 9.34 16.02 7.96
CA LYS A 26 10.48 16.04 8.90
C LYS A 26 10.54 14.78 9.76
N GLU A 27 9.41 14.17 10.08
CA GLU A 27 9.34 12.94 10.87
C GLU A 27 9.61 11.69 10.01
N LYS A 28 9.28 11.71 8.72
CA LYS A 28 9.67 10.67 7.75
C LYS A 28 11.18 10.47 7.73
N LYS A 29 11.95 11.56 7.65
CA LYS A 29 13.42 11.50 7.69
C LYS A 29 13.93 10.86 8.98
N LYS A 30 13.20 11.01 10.09
CA LYS A 30 13.53 10.33 11.36
C LYS A 30 13.18 8.85 11.29
N LEU A 31 12.00 8.49 10.77
CA LEU A 31 11.56 7.09 10.61
C LEU A 31 12.43 6.29 9.62
N ASP A 32 12.78 6.89 8.48
CA ASP A 32 13.69 6.29 7.49
C ASP A 32 15.09 6.05 8.11
N PHE A 33 15.58 6.98 8.94
CA PHE A 33 16.81 6.80 9.72
C PHE A 33 16.73 5.63 10.73
N TYR A 34 15.57 5.36 11.32
CA TYR A 34 15.38 4.19 12.19
C TYR A 34 15.35 2.89 11.39
N ALA A 35 14.68 2.85 10.24
CA ALA A 35 14.59 1.66 9.39
C ALA A 35 15.95 1.22 8.83
N GLU A 36 16.83 2.17 8.49
CA GLU A 36 18.19 1.88 8.00
C GLU A 36 19.12 1.32 9.09
N ASN A 37 18.87 1.63 10.38
CA ASN A 37 19.74 1.23 11.49
C ASN A 37 19.33 -0.07 12.21
N ILE A 38 18.20 -0.70 11.82
CA ILE A 38 17.74 -1.97 12.40
C ILE A 38 18.42 -3.20 11.75
N GLY A 39 19.21 -3.00 10.68
CA GLY A 39 20.03 -4.05 10.04
C GLY A 39 21.33 -4.42 10.77
N GLY A 40 21.67 -3.72 11.86
CA GLY A 40 22.85 -3.99 12.68
C GLY A 40 22.45 -4.33 14.10
N LYS A 41 23.15 -5.30 14.72
CA LYS A 41 23.03 -5.73 16.13
C LYS A 41 22.45 -4.63 17.02
N PHE A 42 21.38 -4.96 17.76
CA PHE A 42 20.84 -4.13 18.85
C PHE A 42 21.97 -3.71 19.80
N VAL A 43 22.57 -2.55 19.53
CA VAL A 43 23.40 -1.88 20.52
C VAL A 43 22.40 -1.25 21.48
N LYS A 44 22.21 -1.91 22.63
CA LYS A 44 21.66 -1.29 23.85
C LYS A 44 22.55 -0.10 24.21
N LYS A 45 22.39 1.04 23.53
CA LYS A 45 22.92 2.31 24.01
C LYS A 45 21.93 2.82 25.06
N LYS A 46 22.25 2.52 26.33
CA LYS A 46 21.81 3.32 27.49
C LYS A 46 22.03 4.79 27.13
N GLY A 47 20.97 5.59 26.95
CA GLY A 47 21.15 7.03 26.80
C GLY A 47 20.11 7.87 26.05
N TYR A 48 19.04 7.32 25.47
CA TYR A 48 17.99 8.16 24.85
C TYR A 48 16.58 7.82 25.33
N THR A 49 16.26 8.35 26.50
CA THR A 49 14.89 8.65 26.95
C THR A 49 14.60 10.13 26.68
N GLN A 50 13.75 10.41 25.70
CA GLN A 50 12.94 11.63 25.60
C GLN A 50 11.58 11.13 25.06
N LYS A 51 10.64 10.62 25.86
CA LYS A 51 9.95 11.25 27.02
C LYS A 51 9.74 12.74 26.78
N GLY A 52 8.88 13.09 25.83
CA GLY A 52 8.36 14.47 25.71
C GLY A 52 7.80 14.87 24.34
N SER A 53 8.39 14.44 23.22
CA SER A 53 8.05 14.99 21.90
C SER A 53 7.31 14.03 20.96
N ILE A 54 7.39 12.72 21.17
CA ILE A 54 6.50 11.76 20.50
C ILE A 54 5.14 11.79 21.23
N HIS A 55 5.13 11.59 22.55
CA HIS A 55 3.92 11.58 23.41
C HIS A 55 2.89 12.70 23.16
N ARG A 56 3.28 13.96 22.91
CA ARG A 56 2.30 15.07 22.72
C ARG A 56 1.70 15.18 21.31
N ILE A 57 2.29 14.55 20.30
CA ILE A 57 1.66 14.43 18.97
C ILE A 57 0.75 13.18 18.94
N VAL A 58 0.85 12.32 19.96
CA VAL A 58 0.38 10.92 19.96
C VAL A 58 -1.03 10.67 20.50
N GLU A 59 -1.62 11.63 21.21
CA GLU A 59 -2.85 11.37 21.95
C GLU A 59 -4.16 11.49 21.12
N SER A 60 -4.14 11.90 19.84
CA SER A 60 -5.40 12.16 19.10
C SER A 60 -5.57 11.58 17.69
N PHE A 61 -4.55 10.97 17.08
CA PHE A 61 -4.64 10.58 15.64
C PHE A 61 -3.89 9.32 15.22
N TYR A 62 -3.57 8.38 16.12
CA TYR A 62 -2.80 7.20 15.71
C TYR A 62 -3.68 6.15 15.05
N SER A 63 -3.53 6.07 13.73
CA SER A 63 -3.68 4.80 13.08
C SER A 63 -2.49 3.91 13.40
N PRO A 64 -2.75 2.66 13.78
CA PRO A 64 -1.67 1.72 13.99
C PRO A 64 -0.91 1.36 12.69
N PHE A 65 -1.49 1.61 11.50
CA PHE A 65 -0.85 1.32 10.22
C PHE A 65 0.22 2.33 9.82
N TRP A 66 0.34 3.47 10.51
CA TRP A 66 1.36 4.46 10.17
C TRP A 66 2.79 4.02 10.50
N ILE A 67 2.92 2.98 11.33
CA ILE A 67 4.20 2.37 11.68
C ILE A 67 4.69 1.47 10.55
N SER A 68 3.77 0.90 9.75
CA SER A 68 4.09 0.14 8.54
C SER A 68 4.74 1.05 7.50
N PRO A 69 6.02 0.83 7.13
CA PRO A 69 6.68 1.64 6.10
C PRO A 69 5.96 1.56 4.74
N HIS A 70 5.30 0.43 4.47
CA HIS A 70 4.55 0.17 3.25
C HIS A 70 3.28 1.03 3.18
N PHE A 71 2.48 1.02 4.24
CA PHE A 71 1.26 1.80 4.33
C PHE A 71 1.54 3.30 4.44
N LEU A 72 2.62 3.68 5.14
CA LEU A 72 3.06 5.06 5.21
C LEU A 72 3.44 5.61 3.82
N ASN A 73 4.20 4.85 3.02
CA ASN A 73 4.53 5.24 1.65
C ASN A 73 3.29 5.31 0.73
N PHE A 74 2.33 4.41 0.91
CA PHE A 74 1.03 4.50 0.24
C PHE A 74 0.30 5.80 0.63
N THR A 75 0.28 6.15 1.92
CA THR A 75 -0.32 7.38 2.44
C THR A 75 0.31 8.64 1.85
N TYR A 76 1.63 8.66 1.67
CA TYR A 76 2.32 9.74 0.94
C TYR A 76 1.84 9.82 -0.51
N GLY A 77 1.69 8.67 -1.17
CA GLY A 77 1.12 8.58 -2.51
C GLY A 77 -0.28 9.20 -2.59
N ILE A 78 -1.16 8.84 -1.66
CA ILE A 78 -2.52 9.41 -1.58
C ILE A 78 -2.49 10.92 -1.33
N ASN A 79 -1.63 11.42 -0.44
CA ASN A 79 -1.48 12.87 -0.23
C ASN A 79 -1.05 13.62 -1.50
N ARG A 80 -0.18 13.01 -2.32
CA ARG A 80 0.18 13.57 -3.64
C ARG A 80 -1.01 13.59 -4.59
N VAL A 81 -1.77 12.49 -4.68
CA VAL A 81 -3.01 12.45 -5.49
C VAL A 81 -3.98 13.54 -5.04
N MET A 82 -4.16 13.71 -3.73
CA MET A 82 -5.03 14.72 -3.15
C MET A 82 -4.62 16.14 -3.52
N THR A 83 -3.33 16.41 -3.74
CA THR A 83 -2.85 17.72 -4.22
C THR A 83 -3.39 18.06 -5.61
N PHE A 84 -3.42 17.09 -6.52
CA PHE A 84 -3.99 17.26 -7.87
C PHE A 84 -5.51 17.30 -7.84
N TYR A 85 -6.14 16.43 -7.05
CA TYR A 85 -7.58 16.45 -6.84
C TYR A 85 -8.06 17.81 -6.31
N THR A 86 -7.36 18.41 -5.33
CA THR A 86 -7.70 19.75 -4.83
C THR A 86 -7.64 20.82 -5.94
N LYS A 87 -6.72 20.70 -6.90
CA LYS A 87 -6.66 21.61 -8.05
C LYS A 87 -7.83 21.36 -9.01
N LEU A 88 -8.12 20.11 -9.32
CA LEU A 88 -9.25 19.71 -10.17
C LEU A 88 -10.57 20.25 -9.65
N ILE A 89 -10.86 20.09 -8.35
CA ILE A 89 -12.13 20.58 -7.78
C ILE A 89 -12.20 22.10 -7.60
N LYS A 90 -11.13 22.86 -7.83
CA LYS A 90 -11.13 24.32 -7.68
C LYS A 90 -11.45 25.05 -8.98
N ILE A 91 -11.45 24.34 -10.10
CA ILE A 91 -11.68 24.89 -11.41
C ILE A 91 -13.18 25.20 -11.59
N LYS A 92 -13.50 26.42 -12.05
CA LYS A 92 -14.87 26.98 -12.06
C LYS A 92 -15.44 27.31 -13.44
N THR A 93 -14.60 27.53 -14.45
CA THR A 93 -15.06 28.00 -15.78
C THR A 93 -14.66 27.04 -16.90
N PRO A 94 -15.54 26.81 -17.89
CA PRO A 94 -15.26 25.98 -19.05
C PRO A 94 -14.59 26.80 -20.17
N GLU A 95 -13.46 27.43 -19.86
CA GLU A 95 -12.59 28.03 -20.89
C GLU A 95 -11.65 26.95 -21.45
N ASP A 96 -11.24 27.05 -22.72
CA ASP A 96 -10.42 26.03 -23.40
C ASP A 96 -9.12 25.70 -22.65
N LEU A 97 -8.41 26.74 -22.17
CA LEU A 97 -7.18 26.59 -21.39
C LEU A 97 -7.44 25.89 -20.05
N VAL A 98 -8.60 26.16 -19.45
CA VAL A 98 -9.03 25.58 -18.18
C VAL A 98 -9.45 24.11 -18.36
N SER A 99 -10.02 23.78 -19.52
CA SER A 99 -10.39 22.41 -19.90
C SER A 99 -9.15 21.52 -20.10
N TYR A 100 -8.08 22.06 -20.70
CA TYR A 100 -6.80 21.35 -20.80
C TYR A 100 -6.18 21.09 -19.42
N GLN A 101 -6.21 22.08 -18.52
CA GLN A 101 -5.72 21.92 -17.15
C GLN A 101 -6.52 20.89 -16.35
N ASN A 102 -7.85 20.83 -16.54
CA ASN A 102 -8.71 19.81 -15.94
C ASN A 102 -8.28 18.40 -16.36
N ALA A 103 -8.15 18.17 -17.67
CA ALA A 103 -7.74 16.87 -18.21
C ALA A 103 -6.38 16.44 -17.62
N LEU A 104 -5.41 17.37 -17.59
CA LEU A 104 -4.10 17.11 -16.97
C LEU A 104 -4.21 16.74 -15.49
N TYR A 105 -5.00 17.47 -14.68
CA TYR A 105 -5.14 17.15 -13.26
C TYR A 105 -5.87 15.83 -13.01
N TYR A 106 -6.89 15.53 -13.82
CA TYR A 106 -7.58 14.23 -13.80
C TYR A 106 -6.60 13.09 -14.13
N ASP A 107 -5.90 13.18 -15.25
CA ASP A 107 -4.97 12.15 -15.72
C ASP A 107 -3.83 11.95 -14.73
N THR A 108 -3.26 13.05 -14.24
CA THR A 108 -2.18 13.04 -13.25
C THR A 108 -2.65 12.41 -11.93
N SER A 109 -3.87 12.71 -11.48
CA SER A 109 -4.44 12.09 -10.28
C SER A 109 -4.52 10.57 -10.42
N LEU A 110 -5.03 10.08 -11.55
CA LEU A 110 -5.18 8.65 -11.79
C LEU A 110 -3.81 7.95 -11.95
N LEU A 111 -2.87 8.57 -12.65
CA LEU A 111 -1.50 8.07 -12.80
C LEU A 111 -0.82 7.88 -11.44
N PHE A 112 -0.84 8.91 -10.60
CA PHE A 112 -0.23 8.84 -9.27
C PHE A 112 -0.96 7.84 -8.35
N LEU A 113 -2.27 7.73 -8.46
CA LEU A 113 -3.06 6.80 -7.66
C LEU A 113 -2.74 5.34 -7.99
N ILE A 114 -2.67 4.98 -9.27
CA ILE A 114 -2.30 3.63 -9.70
C ILE A 114 -0.83 3.32 -9.35
N ASN A 115 0.07 4.29 -9.51
CA ASN A 115 1.46 4.11 -9.10
C ASN A 115 1.59 3.93 -7.58
N ALA A 116 0.78 4.62 -6.77
CA ALA A 116 0.76 4.43 -5.31
C ALA A 116 0.30 3.02 -4.93
N LEU A 117 -0.77 2.53 -5.57
CA LEU A 117 -1.25 1.15 -5.39
C LEU A 117 -0.19 0.12 -5.79
N GLU A 118 0.45 0.29 -6.96
CA GLU A 118 1.49 -0.62 -7.43
C GLU A 118 2.67 -0.66 -6.45
N ASN A 119 3.20 0.50 -6.06
CA ASN A 119 4.31 0.56 -5.12
C ASN A 119 3.98 -0.10 -3.78
N TYR A 120 2.78 0.13 -3.26
CA TYR A 120 2.29 -0.55 -2.07
C TYR A 120 2.34 -2.07 -2.23
N LEU A 121 1.64 -2.60 -3.24
CA LEU A 121 1.51 -4.04 -3.47
C LEU A 121 2.88 -4.73 -3.69
N ILE A 122 3.80 -4.12 -4.46
CA ILE A 122 5.17 -4.66 -4.64
C ILE A 122 5.91 -4.67 -3.32
N SER A 123 5.87 -3.57 -2.57
CA SER A 123 6.60 -3.43 -1.32
C SER A 123 6.11 -4.41 -0.26
N THR A 124 4.80 -4.55 -0.11
CA THR A 124 4.15 -5.52 0.79
C THR A 124 4.47 -6.94 0.40
N PHE A 125 4.36 -7.30 -0.89
CA PHE A 125 4.73 -8.63 -1.36
C PHE A 125 6.18 -8.98 -1.03
N ARG A 126 7.12 -8.06 -1.30
CA ARG A 126 8.54 -8.26 -1.02
C ARG A 126 8.82 -8.42 0.46
N PHE A 127 8.15 -7.65 1.30
CA PHE A 127 8.28 -7.75 2.75
C PHE A 127 7.81 -9.11 3.28
N LEU A 128 6.62 -9.56 2.84
CA LEU A 128 6.10 -10.88 3.20
C LEU A 128 7.00 -12.01 2.68
N ALA A 129 7.51 -11.89 1.45
CA ALA A 129 8.40 -12.88 0.84
C ALA A 129 9.70 -13.14 1.61
N LYS A 130 10.20 -12.16 2.39
CA LYS A 130 11.40 -12.35 3.23
C LYS A 130 11.22 -13.38 4.35
N GLY A 131 9.97 -13.73 4.68
CA GLY A 131 9.63 -14.52 5.87
C GLY A 131 9.30 -15.97 5.54
N ILE A 132 9.26 -16.30 4.26
CA ILE A 132 8.74 -17.57 3.79
C ILE A 132 9.88 -18.34 3.14
N ASN A 133 10.11 -19.55 3.64
CA ASN A 133 10.99 -20.52 3.00
C ASN A 133 10.22 -21.24 1.89
N ILE A 134 10.90 -21.49 0.77
CA ILE A 134 10.30 -22.15 -0.40
C ILE A 134 9.79 -23.55 -0.07
N SER A 135 10.46 -24.27 0.83
CA SER A 135 10.05 -25.61 1.26
C SER A 135 8.64 -25.66 1.86
N PHE A 136 8.15 -24.57 2.46
CA PHE A 136 6.81 -24.48 3.06
C PHE A 136 5.74 -23.95 2.11
N MET A 137 6.11 -23.56 0.88
CA MET A 137 5.17 -23.00 -0.08
C MET A 137 4.31 -24.07 -0.74
N ASN A 138 3.07 -23.72 -1.05
CA ASN A 138 2.23 -24.57 -1.90
C ASN A 138 2.87 -24.73 -3.28
N LYS A 139 3.25 -25.98 -3.62
CA LYS A 139 3.97 -26.32 -4.86
C LYS A 139 3.22 -25.85 -6.12
N ASN A 140 1.90 -25.96 -6.14
CA ASN A 140 1.09 -25.54 -7.30
C ASN A 140 1.10 -24.02 -7.48
N HIS A 141 1.02 -23.26 -6.38
CA HIS A 141 1.12 -21.81 -6.44
C HIS A 141 2.54 -21.36 -6.81
N LEU A 142 3.56 -22.01 -6.26
CA LEU A 142 4.96 -21.71 -6.56
C LEU A 142 5.28 -21.95 -8.04
N HIS A 143 4.86 -23.10 -8.60
CA HIS A 143 5.06 -23.40 -10.02
C HIS A 143 4.38 -22.36 -10.93
N ARG A 144 3.14 -21.95 -10.61
CA ARG A 144 2.43 -20.88 -11.34
C ARG A 144 3.17 -19.56 -11.27
N PHE A 145 3.70 -19.20 -10.09
CA PHE A 145 4.50 -17.99 -9.92
C PHE A 145 5.78 -18.04 -10.76
N ILE A 146 6.52 -19.15 -10.71
CA ILE A 146 7.77 -19.33 -11.47
C ILE A 146 7.54 -19.12 -12.96
N LYS A 147 6.48 -19.74 -13.50
CA LYS A 147 6.10 -19.63 -14.91
C LYS A 147 5.66 -18.22 -15.29
N GLU A 148 4.77 -17.61 -14.51
CA GLU A 148 4.17 -16.32 -14.85
C GLU A 148 5.18 -15.16 -14.76
N PHE A 149 6.12 -15.23 -13.80
CA PHE A 149 7.17 -14.22 -13.63
C PHE A 149 8.48 -14.58 -14.35
N ASN A 150 8.51 -15.68 -15.10
CA ASN A 150 9.67 -16.15 -15.87
C ASN A 150 10.97 -16.22 -15.04
N ILE A 151 10.89 -16.79 -13.84
CA ILE A 151 12.03 -16.91 -12.92
C ILE A 151 12.62 -18.34 -12.85
N GLU A 152 12.29 -19.20 -13.80
CA GLU A 152 12.71 -20.61 -13.82
C GLU A 152 14.24 -20.77 -13.77
N LYS A 153 14.97 -20.04 -14.63
CA LYS A 153 16.44 -20.04 -14.61
C LYS A 153 17.00 -19.61 -13.26
N LYS A 154 16.39 -18.60 -12.64
CA LYS A 154 16.79 -18.09 -11.32
C LYS A 154 16.52 -19.12 -10.22
N PHE A 155 15.40 -19.82 -10.31
CA PHE A 155 15.01 -20.90 -9.41
C PHE A 155 16.00 -22.06 -9.46
N PHE A 156 16.25 -22.64 -10.64
CA PHE A 156 17.16 -23.78 -10.77
C PHE A 156 18.60 -23.43 -10.40
N LYS A 157 19.09 -22.25 -10.77
CA LYS A 157 20.42 -21.77 -10.35
C LYS A 157 20.58 -21.71 -8.82
N ARG A 158 19.50 -21.35 -8.10
CA ARG A 158 19.51 -21.33 -6.63
C ARG A 158 19.45 -22.74 -6.05
N LEU A 159 18.62 -23.61 -6.63
CA LEU A 159 18.53 -25.01 -6.24
C LEU A 159 19.88 -25.74 -6.41
N GLU A 160 20.57 -25.53 -7.53
CA GLU A 160 21.91 -26.07 -7.77
C GLU A 160 22.94 -25.57 -6.75
N LYS A 161 22.90 -24.27 -6.40
CA LYS A 161 23.84 -23.67 -5.45
C LYS A 161 23.71 -24.22 -4.04
N PHE A 162 22.47 -24.42 -3.57
CA PHE A 162 22.20 -24.80 -2.18
C PHE A 162 21.94 -26.30 -2.00
N ASN A 163 21.64 -27.01 -3.10
CA ASN A 163 21.22 -28.41 -3.09
C ASN A 163 20.03 -28.70 -2.16
N THR A 164 19.19 -27.70 -1.92
CA THR A 164 18.01 -27.77 -1.05
C THR A 164 16.98 -26.71 -1.44
N LEU A 165 15.72 -26.92 -1.04
CA LEU A 165 14.65 -25.92 -1.11
C LEU A 165 14.59 -25.02 0.13
N GLU A 166 15.50 -25.19 1.08
CA GLU A 166 15.56 -24.44 2.34
C GLU A 166 16.18 -23.05 2.20
N PHE A 167 15.73 -22.25 1.23
CA PHE A 167 16.18 -20.87 1.06
C PHE A 167 15.00 -19.88 1.02
N PRO A 168 15.22 -18.60 1.43
CA PRO A 168 14.15 -17.61 1.47
C PRO A 168 13.58 -17.31 0.08
N PHE A 169 12.26 -17.23 -0.02
CA PHE A 169 11.59 -16.88 -1.27
C PHE A 169 11.93 -15.48 -1.77
N SER A 170 12.29 -14.55 -0.88
CA SER A 170 12.82 -13.22 -1.26
C SER A 170 13.97 -13.30 -2.26
N GLU A 171 14.78 -14.37 -2.24
CA GLU A 171 15.89 -14.54 -3.19
C GLU A 171 15.42 -14.78 -4.62
N LEU A 172 14.20 -15.27 -4.81
CA LEU A 172 13.60 -15.53 -6.12
C LEU A 172 12.77 -14.36 -6.65
N THR A 173 12.38 -13.44 -5.78
CA THR A 173 11.54 -12.31 -6.18
C THR A 173 12.18 -11.54 -7.35
N PRO A 174 11.44 -11.30 -8.45
CA PRO A 174 11.98 -10.58 -9.58
C PRO A 174 12.09 -9.08 -9.25
N GLU A 175 13.04 -8.40 -9.91
CA GLU A 175 13.22 -6.96 -9.75
C GLU A 175 12.02 -6.16 -10.26
N ARG A 176 11.35 -6.66 -11.30
CA ARG A 176 10.09 -6.12 -11.81
C ARG A 176 8.97 -7.12 -11.57
N MET A 177 7.92 -6.65 -10.94
CA MET A 177 6.70 -7.41 -10.72
C MET A 177 5.57 -6.62 -11.40
N ASP A 178 5.15 -7.01 -12.60
CA ASP A 178 4.10 -6.31 -13.35
C ASP A 178 2.70 -6.55 -12.73
N ILE A 179 2.54 -6.15 -11.48
CA ILE A 179 1.35 -6.42 -10.66
C ILE A 179 0.16 -5.52 -11.01
N GLN A 180 0.32 -4.58 -11.93
CA GLN A 180 -0.83 -3.95 -12.58
C GLN A 180 -1.62 -4.97 -13.42
N GLN A 181 -1.00 -6.08 -13.83
CA GLN A 181 -1.70 -7.16 -14.52
C GLN A 181 -2.49 -8.02 -13.52
N LYS A 182 -3.82 -8.06 -13.67
CA LYS A 182 -4.76 -8.79 -12.78
C LYS A 182 -4.29 -10.20 -12.43
N LYS A 183 -3.89 -10.97 -13.45
CA LYS A 183 -3.46 -12.36 -13.31
C LYS A 183 -2.16 -12.47 -12.50
N LYS A 184 -1.16 -11.66 -12.81
CA LYS A 184 0.14 -11.63 -12.10
C LYS A 184 -0.03 -11.22 -10.64
N CYS A 185 -0.83 -10.21 -10.37
CA CYS A 185 -1.15 -9.75 -9.02
C CYS A 185 -1.80 -10.85 -8.19
N ASN A 186 -2.83 -11.51 -8.74
CA ASN A 186 -3.49 -12.63 -8.06
C ASN A 186 -2.54 -13.80 -7.79
N ILE A 187 -1.72 -14.19 -8.78
CA ILE A 187 -0.75 -15.29 -8.61
C ILE A 187 0.28 -14.95 -7.51
N ALA A 188 0.78 -13.72 -7.50
CA ALA A 188 1.75 -13.27 -6.49
C ALA A 188 1.16 -13.34 -5.07
N PHE A 189 0.00 -12.73 -4.83
CA PHE A 189 -0.57 -12.69 -3.48
C PHE A 189 -1.14 -14.04 -3.04
N LYS A 190 -1.67 -14.85 -3.97
CA LYS A 190 -2.13 -16.21 -3.66
C LYS A 190 -1.00 -17.14 -3.23
N LEU A 191 0.23 -16.91 -3.73
CA LEU A 191 1.42 -17.61 -3.25
C LEU A 191 1.72 -17.30 -1.77
N LEU A 192 1.39 -16.08 -1.32
CA LEU A 192 1.52 -15.65 0.08
C LEU A 192 0.31 -16.05 0.95
N GLY A 193 -0.62 -16.84 0.41
CA GLY A 193 -1.86 -17.20 1.12
C GLY A 193 -2.94 -16.11 1.12
N ILE A 194 -2.77 -15.04 0.34
CA ILE A 194 -3.73 -13.92 0.28
C ILE A 194 -4.56 -14.03 -1.00
N ASN A 195 -5.86 -14.32 -0.87
CA ASN A 195 -6.78 -14.36 -1.99
C ASN A 195 -7.42 -12.98 -2.24
N LEU A 196 -6.70 -12.11 -2.97
CA LEU A 196 -7.13 -10.72 -3.23
C LEU A 196 -8.57 -10.59 -3.76
N PRO A 197 -9.04 -11.40 -4.72
CA PRO A 197 -10.44 -11.37 -5.17
C PRO A 197 -11.48 -11.62 -4.08
N GLU A 198 -11.16 -12.41 -3.05
CA GLU A 198 -12.11 -12.74 -1.97
C GLU A 198 -12.18 -11.64 -0.90
N LEU A 199 -11.19 -10.75 -0.82
CA LEU A 199 -11.18 -9.65 0.14
C LEU A 199 -12.30 -8.64 -0.14
N ASN A 200 -12.44 -8.27 -1.41
CA ASN A 200 -13.56 -7.46 -1.89
C ASN A 200 -13.65 -7.63 -3.42
N ARG A 201 -14.47 -8.60 -3.86
CA ARG A 201 -14.59 -8.96 -5.28
C ARG A 201 -15.01 -7.77 -6.15
N LYS A 202 -15.95 -6.95 -5.67
CA LYS A 202 -16.47 -5.80 -6.41
C LYS A 202 -15.38 -4.76 -6.66
N ILE A 203 -14.59 -4.42 -5.63
CA ILE A 203 -13.48 -3.47 -5.76
C ILE A 203 -12.36 -4.05 -6.63
N TRP A 204 -12.02 -5.32 -6.42
CA TRP A 204 -11.02 -6.02 -7.23
C TRP A 204 -11.36 -5.98 -8.73
N GLU A 205 -12.60 -6.25 -9.08
CA GLU A 205 -13.07 -6.19 -10.47
C GLU A 205 -13.00 -4.78 -11.04
N LYS A 206 -13.35 -3.73 -10.29
CA LYS A 206 -13.21 -2.34 -10.74
C LYS A 206 -11.76 -1.91 -10.98
N ILE A 207 -10.84 -2.29 -10.10
CA ILE A 207 -9.42 -1.89 -10.21
C ILE A 207 -8.78 -2.54 -11.44
N PHE A 208 -8.99 -3.85 -11.60
CA PHE A 208 -8.24 -4.70 -12.53
C PHE A 208 -9.04 -5.14 -13.78
N THR A 209 -10.26 -4.63 -14.01
CA THR A 209 -11.00 -4.96 -15.23
C THR A 209 -10.27 -4.43 -16.47
N ASN A 210 -10.37 -5.19 -17.57
CA ASN A 210 -9.90 -4.79 -18.89
C ASN A 210 -10.89 -3.84 -19.59
N GLU A 211 -12.05 -3.60 -18.98
CA GLU A 211 -13.06 -2.68 -19.50
C GLU A 211 -12.60 -1.23 -19.43
N SER A 212 -13.15 -0.38 -20.29
CA SER A 212 -12.77 1.02 -20.46
C SER A 212 -12.89 1.87 -19.19
N HIS A 213 -13.74 1.45 -18.25
CA HIS A 213 -14.03 2.13 -17.01
C HIS A 213 -13.15 1.66 -15.83
N GLY A 214 -12.37 0.59 -16.00
CA GLY A 214 -11.44 0.09 -15.00
C GLY A 214 -10.29 1.04 -14.72
N TYR A 215 -9.85 1.16 -13.47
CA TYR A 215 -8.86 2.16 -13.07
C TYR A 215 -7.50 1.95 -13.74
N ILE A 216 -7.01 0.70 -13.77
CA ILE A 216 -5.74 0.37 -14.44
C ILE A 216 -5.85 0.52 -15.96
N GLN A 217 -6.97 0.08 -16.56
CA GLN A 217 -7.17 0.22 -18.00
C GLN A 217 -7.23 1.68 -18.42
N ARG A 218 -7.90 2.54 -17.62
CA ARG A 218 -7.96 3.98 -17.85
C ARG A 218 -6.57 4.61 -17.75
N ARG A 219 -5.76 4.23 -16.76
CA ARG A 219 -4.34 4.61 -16.67
C ARG A 219 -3.52 4.16 -17.88
N HIS A 220 -3.73 2.93 -18.35
CA HIS A 220 -3.04 2.42 -19.55
C HIS A 220 -3.39 3.25 -20.79
N LYS A 221 -4.67 3.62 -20.96
CA LYS A 221 -5.10 4.52 -22.04
C LYS A 221 -4.40 5.88 -21.97
N ILE A 222 -4.31 6.49 -20.79
CA ILE A 222 -3.63 7.80 -20.61
C ILE A 222 -2.17 7.75 -21.11
N ILE A 223 -1.46 6.65 -20.87
CA ILE A 223 -0.04 6.53 -21.23
C ILE A 223 0.20 6.14 -22.68
N HIS A 224 -0.67 5.29 -23.24
CA HIS A 224 -0.43 4.67 -24.55
C HIS A 224 -1.29 5.24 -25.67
N SER A 225 -2.37 5.96 -25.36
CA SER A 225 -2.95 6.84 -26.37
C SER A 225 -1.96 7.98 -26.59
N SER A 226 -1.68 8.32 -27.84
CA SER A 226 -0.95 9.52 -28.25
C SER A 226 -1.77 10.76 -27.84
N TYR A 227 -1.94 10.96 -26.54
CA TYR A 227 -2.98 11.79 -25.96
C TYR A 227 -2.59 13.25 -26.13
N ILE A 228 -2.96 13.80 -27.28
CA ILE A 228 -3.53 15.13 -27.28
C ILE A 228 -4.86 14.93 -26.56
N PRO A 229 -5.13 15.56 -25.40
CA PRO A 229 -6.47 15.56 -24.86
C PRO A 229 -7.39 15.99 -25.98
N GLU A 230 -8.17 15.05 -26.52
CA GLU A 230 -9.24 15.38 -27.44
C GLU A 230 -10.11 16.33 -26.63
N ILE A 231 -10.01 17.62 -26.92
CA ILE A 231 -10.98 18.62 -26.50
C ILE A 231 -12.24 18.25 -27.28
N LYS A 232 -12.88 17.15 -26.88
CA LYS A 232 -14.24 16.82 -27.27
C LYS A 232 -15.04 18.02 -26.81
N ASN A 233 -15.80 18.60 -27.73
CA ASN A 233 -16.69 19.74 -27.53
C ASN A 233 -16.95 19.98 -26.05
N ILE A 234 -16.50 21.13 -25.55
CA ILE A 234 -16.47 21.58 -24.14
C ILE A 234 -17.80 21.41 -23.40
N ASN A 235 -18.88 21.16 -24.14
CA ASN A 235 -20.22 20.91 -23.63
C ASN A 235 -20.49 19.45 -23.18
N ASP A 236 -19.66 18.45 -23.54
CA ASP A 236 -20.09 17.04 -23.48
C ASP A 236 -19.34 16.11 -22.52
N ILE A 237 -18.37 16.57 -21.72
CA ILE A 237 -17.87 15.77 -20.59
C ILE A 237 -17.82 16.65 -19.33
N LYS A 238 -18.80 16.39 -18.45
CA LYS A 238 -19.03 17.11 -17.21
C LYS A 238 -17.83 16.87 -16.29
N VAL A 239 -17.02 17.90 -16.01
CA VAL A 239 -15.95 17.90 -14.98
C VAL A 239 -16.40 17.24 -13.66
N LYS A 240 -17.70 17.33 -13.34
CA LYS A 240 -18.33 16.64 -12.22
C LYS A 240 -18.18 15.11 -12.27
N ASP A 241 -18.33 14.48 -13.44
CA ASP A 241 -18.21 13.03 -13.61
C ASP A 241 -16.75 12.57 -13.42
N GLU A 242 -15.78 13.38 -13.87
CA GLU A 242 -14.35 13.14 -13.65
C GLU A 242 -13.96 13.25 -12.18
N ILE A 243 -14.41 14.30 -11.50
CA ILE A 243 -14.26 14.47 -10.04
C ILE A 243 -14.84 13.25 -9.32
N THR A 244 -16.08 12.87 -9.66
CA THR A 244 -16.76 11.74 -9.02
C THR A 244 -16.07 10.40 -9.34
N TYR A 245 -15.44 10.26 -10.50
CA TYR A 245 -14.66 9.09 -10.86
C TYR A 245 -13.38 8.99 -10.01
N ILE A 246 -12.62 10.08 -9.89
CA ILE A 246 -11.41 10.13 -9.06
C ILE A 246 -11.73 9.91 -7.59
N GLU A 247 -12.80 10.52 -7.05
CA GLU A 247 -13.24 10.26 -5.67
C GLU A 247 -13.51 8.77 -5.43
N ARG A 248 -14.24 8.13 -6.35
CA ARG A 248 -14.54 6.69 -6.27
C ARG A 248 -13.27 5.85 -6.37
N ALA A 249 -12.38 6.17 -7.30
CA ALA A 249 -11.11 5.46 -7.47
C ALA A 249 -10.23 5.54 -6.21
N ILE A 250 -10.12 6.73 -5.62
CA ILE A 250 -9.37 6.94 -4.37
C ILE A 250 -9.96 6.05 -3.26
N LEU A 251 -11.28 6.10 -3.05
CA LEU A 251 -11.93 5.32 -1.99
C LEU A 251 -11.80 3.82 -2.21
N ASP A 252 -12.09 3.34 -3.42
CA ASP A 252 -12.01 1.91 -3.76
C ASP A 252 -10.57 1.38 -3.58
N ILE A 253 -9.55 2.13 -4.03
CA ILE A 253 -8.14 1.72 -3.90
C ILE A 253 -7.66 1.76 -2.45
N VAL A 254 -8.07 2.77 -1.70
CA VAL A 254 -7.75 2.88 -0.27
C VAL A 254 -8.36 1.74 0.53
N GLU A 255 -9.64 1.44 0.29
CA GLU A 255 -10.33 0.33 0.94
C GLU A 255 -9.66 -1.01 0.59
N PHE A 256 -9.29 -1.20 -0.68
CA PHE A 256 -8.56 -2.38 -1.11
C PHE A 256 -7.22 -2.55 -0.37
N VAL A 257 -6.42 -1.48 -0.30
CA VAL A 257 -5.14 -1.49 0.42
C VAL A 257 -5.34 -1.75 1.91
N HIS A 258 -6.34 -1.13 2.52
CA HIS A 258 -6.68 -1.31 3.93
C HIS A 258 -7.04 -2.78 4.26
N ASN A 259 -7.81 -3.44 3.39
CA ASN A 259 -8.14 -4.86 3.56
C ASN A 259 -6.92 -5.78 3.46
N ILE A 260 -5.96 -5.45 2.59
CA ILE A 260 -4.69 -6.18 2.51
C ILE A 260 -3.86 -5.95 3.77
N GLU A 261 -3.85 -4.74 4.31
CA GLU A 261 -3.01 -4.38 5.46
C GLU A 261 -3.37 -5.17 6.71
N TRP A 262 -4.67 -5.38 6.96
CA TRP A 262 -5.14 -6.25 8.04
C TRP A 262 -4.61 -7.68 7.95
N ILE A 263 -4.59 -8.25 6.74
CA ILE A 263 -4.09 -9.61 6.51
C ILE A 263 -2.58 -9.65 6.61
N ARG A 264 -1.88 -8.63 6.06
CA ARG A 264 -0.43 -8.53 6.18
C ARG A 264 -0.02 -8.48 7.65
N LEU A 265 -0.69 -7.70 8.49
CA LEU A 265 -0.43 -7.66 9.94
C LEU A 265 -0.53 -9.02 10.59
N TRP A 266 -1.56 -9.78 10.23
CA TRP A 266 -1.75 -11.13 10.73
C TRP A 266 -0.61 -12.06 10.32
N LEU A 267 -0.27 -12.07 9.04
CA LEU A 267 0.75 -12.97 8.50
C LEU A 267 2.14 -12.61 9.02
N ARG A 268 2.45 -11.31 9.02
CA ARG A 268 3.75 -10.80 9.43
C ARG A 268 3.68 -9.32 9.81
N PRO A 269 3.67 -9.02 11.10
CA PRO A 269 3.89 -7.66 11.55
C PRO A 269 5.35 -7.25 11.35
N ASP A 270 5.58 -5.97 11.08
CA ASP A 270 6.91 -5.38 10.99
C ASP A 270 7.56 -5.33 12.38
N PRO A 271 8.88 -5.57 12.51
CA PRO A 271 9.59 -5.44 13.78
C PRO A 271 9.35 -4.09 14.49
N MET A 272 9.18 -2.99 13.75
CA MET A 272 8.82 -1.69 14.31
C MET A 272 7.41 -1.68 14.91
N GLU A 273 6.46 -2.36 14.27
CA GLU A 273 5.08 -2.52 14.77
C GLU A 273 5.06 -3.35 16.05
N ILE A 274 5.81 -4.46 16.08
CA ILE A 274 5.97 -5.29 17.29
C ILE A 274 6.58 -4.48 18.42
N SER A 275 7.73 -3.83 18.17
CA SER A 275 8.42 -3.03 19.18
C SER A 275 7.55 -1.89 19.72
N TRP A 276 6.71 -1.30 18.87
CA TRP A 276 5.79 -0.27 19.30
C TRP A 276 4.69 -0.83 20.20
N VAL A 277 4.07 -1.96 19.83
CA VAL A 277 3.07 -2.63 20.68
C VAL A 277 3.66 -3.05 22.02
N GLU A 278 4.87 -3.60 22.05
CA GLU A 278 5.59 -3.96 23.28
C GLU A 278 5.95 -2.73 24.14
N GLY A 279 6.33 -1.62 23.51
CA GLY A 279 6.58 -0.36 24.20
C GLY A 279 5.31 0.24 24.81
N VAL A 280 4.21 0.29 24.06
CA VAL A 280 2.92 0.82 24.52
C VAL A 280 2.24 -0.13 25.51
N LEU A 281 2.50 -1.44 25.46
CA LEU A 281 2.05 -2.41 26.46
C LEU A 281 2.49 -2.05 27.89
N SER A 282 3.54 -1.23 28.05
CA SER A 282 4.01 -0.73 29.34
C SER A 282 3.28 0.54 29.84
N GLU A 283 2.43 1.15 29.01
CA GLU A 283 1.68 2.37 29.30
C GLU A 283 0.16 2.12 29.13
N SER A 284 -0.68 2.70 29.99
CA SER A 284 -2.14 2.50 29.97
C SER A 284 -2.80 3.30 28.84
N PHE A 285 -2.71 2.80 27.60
CA PHE A 285 -3.35 3.41 26.42
C PHE A 285 -4.74 2.79 26.17
N ASP A 286 -5.79 3.59 26.32
CA ASP A 286 -7.19 3.15 26.18
C ASP A 286 -7.87 3.77 24.94
N HIS A 287 -7.54 3.25 23.76
CA HIS A 287 -8.22 3.58 22.52
C HIS A 287 -8.68 2.30 21.82
N SER A 288 -9.97 2.19 21.48
CA SER A 288 -10.58 0.97 20.91
C SER A 288 -9.87 0.45 19.66
N ASN A 289 -9.54 1.32 18.70
CA ASN A 289 -8.83 0.96 17.48
C ASN A 289 -7.42 0.40 17.75
N PHE A 290 -6.77 0.86 18.83
CA PHE A 290 -5.47 0.34 19.25
C PHE A 290 -5.60 -1.06 19.85
N GLN A 291 -6.69 -1.35 20.57
CA GLN A 291 -6.92 -2.67 21.16
C GLN A 291 -7.05 -3.76 20.09
N ASP A 292 -7.75 -3.50 18.99
CA ASP A 292 -7.89 -4.48 17.90
C ASP A 292 -6.58 -4.75 17.18
N PHE A 293 -5.81 -3.70 16.90
CA PHE A 293 -4.47 -3.85 16.34
C PHE A 293 -3.54 -4.63 17.27
N LYS A 294 -3.50 -4.25 18.55
CA LYS A 294 -2.71 -4.92 19.58
C LYS A 294 -3.05 -6.40 19.67
N LYS A 295 -4.34 -6.76 19.69
CA LYS A 295 -4.80 -8.16 19.69
C LYS A 295 -4.27 -8.93 18.48
N ILE A 296 -4.33 -8.33 17.29
CA ILE A 296 -3.84 -8.95 16.05
C ILE A 296 -2.32 -9.17 16.11
N ILE A 297 -1.56 -8.15 16.53
CA ILE A 297 -0.09 -8.26 16.66
C ILE A 297 0.29 -9.35 17.66
N ILE A 298 -0.32 -9.35 18.85
CA ILE A 298 -0.05 -10.36 19.89
C ILE A 298 -0.35 -11.76 19.36
N LYS A 299 -1.52 -11.96 18.74
CA LYS A 299 -1.91 -13.25 18.20
C LYS A 299 -0.97 -13.71 17.07
N ALA A 300 -0.58 -12.81 16.17
CA ALA A 300 0.39 -13.11 15.11
C ALA A 300 1.75 -13.56 15.70
N ILE A 301 2.24 -12.88 16.75
CA ILE A 301 3.47 -13.26 17.45
C ILE A 301 3.34 -14.64 18.10
N GLU A 302 2.21 -14.93 18.74
CA GLU A 302 1.94 -16.23 19.36
C GLU A 302 1.88 -17.36 18.33
N GLU A 303 1.23 -17.15 17.19
CA GLU A 303 1.16 -18.12 16.09
C GLU A 303 2.54 -18.38 15.49
N GLN A 304 3.34 -17.34 15.24
CA GLN A 304 4.71 -17.48 14.76
C GLN A 304 5.61 -18.24 15.74
N LYS A 305 5.45 -18.02 17.06
CA LYS A 305 6.16 -18.78 18.10
C LYS A 305 5.76 -20.26 18.10
N LYS A 306 4.47 -20.57 17.93
CA LYS A 306 3.98 -21.96 17.84
C LYS A 306 4.56 -22.69 16.64
N GLU A 307 4.58 -22.04 15.48
CA GLU A 307 5.17 -22.60 14.25
C GLU A 307 6.69 -22.82 14.37
N ALA A 308 7.39 -21.97 15.14
CA ALA A 308 8.82 -22.13 15.40
C ALA A 308 9.12 -23.29 16.37
N SER A 309 8.27 -23.53 17.37
CA SER A 309 8.44 -24.60 18.36
C SER A 309 8.07 -26.00 17.83
N GLN A 310 7.38 -26.09 16.70
CA GLN A 310 7.01 -27.35 16.04
C GLN A 310 8.04 -27.80 14.99
N LYS A 311 9.12 -27.04 14.79
CA LYS A 311 10.22 -27.32 13.87
C LYS A 311 11.47 -27.74 14.63
#